data_AF-A0A2G9U251-F1
#
_entry.id   AF-A0A2G9U251-F1
#
_cell.length_a   1.000
_cell.length_b   1.000
_cell.length_c   1.000
_cell.angle_alpha   90.00
_cell.angle_beta   90.00
_cell.angle_gamma   90.00
#
_symmetry.space_group_name_H-M   'P 1'
#
loop_
_entity.id
_entity.type
_entity.pdbx_description
1 polymer ?
#
loop_
_entity_poly.entity_id
_entity_poly.type
_entity_poly.pdbx_seq_one_letter_code
_entity_poly.pdbx_strand_id
1 'polypeptide(L)'
;MPPLEFEWERKRNAQRERFGTYGLKSGIDPSICWPTVEVTRDYPNEIHSPYPNISPLFQEIEEEQAVGLYREYDTCVREMKALKQKKEAKEAARLAELEKNLEKYPEVLAKYEASQIKAEKERDEKEIALENRIREIQEYFGYWMDPKDPRFEVMLQQKEQEEKKVANVHNIKAGYHIHNLNFP
;
A
#
# COMPACT_ATOMS: atom_id res chain seq x y z
N MET A 1 69.28 -45.32 -33.05
CA MET A 1 68.23 -46.06 -32.32
C MET A 1 68.90 -47.21 -31.60
N PRO A 2 68.65 -47.40 -30.29
CA PRO A 2 69.25 -48.52 -29.57
C PRO A 2 68.73 -49.87 -30.13
N PRO A 3 69.62 -50.85 -30.37
CA PRO A 3 69.23 -52.18 -30.87
C PRO A 3 68.28 -52.87 -29.87
N LEU A 4 67.53 -53.87 -30.36
CA LEU A 4 66.67 -54.71 -29.50
C LEU A 4 67.52 -55.85 -28.94
N GLU A 5 67.84 -55.78 -27.66
CA GLU A 5 68.74 -56.72 -26.99
C GLU A 5 67.99 -57.75 -26.15
N PHE A 6 66.81 -57.38 -25.64
CA PHE A 6 66.07 -58.20 -24.68
C PHE A 6 64.66 -58.57 -25.18
N GLU A 7 64.15 -59.71 -24.72
CA GLU A 7 62.83 -60.22 -25.14
C GLU A 7 61.66 -59.31 -24.72
N TRP A 8 61.80 -58.58 -23.62
CA TRP A 8 60.76 -57.65 -23.15
C TRP A 8 60.58 -56.45 -24.09
N GLU A 9 61.61 -56.06 -24.83
CA GLU A 9 61.54 -54.96 -25.80
C GLU A 9 60.73 -55.34 -27.05
N ARG A 10 60.47 -56.64 -27.25
CA ARG A 10 59.59 -57.15 -28.30
C ARG A 10 58.13 -57.23 -27.87
N LYS A 11 57.81 -56.98 -26.60
CA LYS A 11 56.42 -56.95 -26.11
C LYS A 11 55.71 -55.68 -26.58
N ARG A 12 54.38 -55.78 -26.75
CA ARG A 12 53.51 -54.71 -27.25
C ARG A 12 53.70 -53.37 -26.51
N ASN A 13 53.81 -53.40 -25.18
CA ASN A 13 53.95 -52.18 -24.38
C ASN A 13 55.28 -51.44 -24.65
N ALA A 14 56.40 -52.17 -24.68
CA ALA A 14 57.71 -51.59 -24.97
C ALA A 14 57.81 -51.06 -26.41
N GLN A 15 57.14 -51.71 -27.36
CA GLN A 15 57.03 -51.23 -28.75
C GLN A 15 56.18 -49.96 -28.85
N ARG A 16 55.08 -49.84 -28.10
CA ARG A 16 54.27 -48.60 -28.02
C ARG A 16 55.06 -47.44 -27.42
N GLU A 17 55.82 -47.70 -26.36
CA GLU A 17 56.71 -46.71 -25.75
C GLU A 17 57.80 -46.25 -26.73
N ARG A 18 58.52 -47.19 -27.37
CA ARG A 18 59.52 -46.87 -28.40
C ARG A 18 58.92 -46.09 -29.57
N PHE A 19 57.69 -46.42 -30.01
CA PHE A 19 56.97 -45.66 -31.03
C PHE A 19 56.59 -44.25 -30.53
N GLY A 20 56.19 -44.10 -29.27
CA GLY A 20 55.94 -42.80 -28.65
C GLY A 20 57.20 -41.91 -28.59
N THR A 21 58.36 -42.49 -28.32
CA THR A 21 59.63 -41.74 -28.19
C THR A 21 60.27 -41.40 -29.54
N TYR A 22 60.23 -42.33 -30.52
CA TYR A 22 60.96 -42.20 -31.78
C TYR A 22 60.06 -42.04 -33.01
N GLY A 23 58.74 -42.15 -32.86
CA GLY A 23 57.76 -42.04 -33.94
C GLY A 23 57.99 -43.06 -35.05
N LEU A 24 57.68 -42.70 -36.29
CA LEU A 24 57.85 -43.55 -37.48
C LEU A 24 59.31 -43.96 -37.76
N LYS A 25 60.29 -43.24 -37.20
CA LYS A 25 61.72 -43.61 -37.32
C LYS A 25 62.07 -44.89 -36.55
N SER A 26 61.16 -45.37 -35.68
CA SER A 26 61.30 -46.63 -34.96
C SER A 26 61.05 -47.87 -35.83
N GLY A 27 60.44 -47.74 -37.01
CA GLY A 27 60.07 -48.87 -37.87
C GLY A 27 58.97 -49.77 -37.29
N ILE A 28 58.29 -49.33 -36.23
CA ILE A 28 57.17 -50.05 -35.59
C ILE A 28 55.87 -49.66 -36.29
N ASP A 29 55.02 -50.65 -36.60
CA ASP A 29 53.71 -50.42 -37.21
C ASP A 29 52.77 -49.64 -36.25
N PRO A 30 52.25 -48.46 -36.65
CA PRO A 30 51.33 -47.66 -35.83
C PRO A 30 50.06 -48.39 -35.39
N SER A 31 49.65 -49.45 -36.11
CA SER A 31 48.45 -50.24 -35.76
C SER A 31 48.55 -50.86 -34.36
N ILE A 32 49.77 -51.12 -33.89
CA ILE A 32 50.03 -51.72 -32.58
C ILE A 32 49.60 -50.83 -31.41
N CYS A 33 49.50 -49.50 -31.62
CA CYS A 33 49.11 -48.53 -30.61
C CYS A 33 47.64 -48.65 -30.21
N TRP A 34 46.80 -49.17 -31.09
CA TRP A 34 45.38 -49.35 -30.83
C TRP A 34 45.10 -50.73 -30.22
N PRO A 35 44.10 -50.87 -29.33
CA PRO A 35 43.62 -52.17 -28.89
C PRO A 35 43.13 -53.02 -30.08
N THR A 36 43.29 -54.33 -30.00
CA THR A 36 42.75 -55.27 -30.99
C THR A 36 41.25 -55.45 -30.76
N VAL A 37 40.47 -55.81 -31.79
CA VAL A 37 39.01 -56.00 -31.72
C VAL A 37 38.60 -56.96 -30.60
N GLU A 38 39.39 -58.00 -30.32
CA GLU A 38 39.19 -58.94 -29.21
C GLU A 38 39.32 -58.23 -27.85
N VAL A 39 40.40 -57.47 -27.65
CA VAL A 39 40.61 -56.60 -26.49
C VAL A 39 39.53 -55.50 -26.38
N THR A 40 38.85 -55.16 -27.47
CA THR A 40 37.77 -54.17 -27.42
C THR A 40 36.42 -54.82 -27.08
N ARG A 41 36.24 -56.10 -27.42
CA ARG A 41 35.05 -56.91 -27.08
C ARG A 41 35.08 -57.41 -25.63
N ASP A 42 36.25 -57.81 -25.16
CA ASP A 42 36.44 -58.35 -23.81
C ASP A 42 36.36 -57.29 -22.72
N TYR A 43 36.44 -56.00 -23.10
CA TYR A 43 36.17 -54.85 -22.25
C TYR A 43 34.87 -54.18 -22.69
N PRO A 44 33.69 -54.80 -22.42
CA PRO A 44 32.42 -54.18 -22.75
C PRO A 44 32.21 -52.97 -21.85
N ASN A 45 32.46 -51.77 -22.37
CA ASN A 45 32.00 -50.49 -21.80
C ASN A 45 32.19 -50.35 -20.26
N GLU A 46 33.32 -50.80 -19.71
CA GLU A 46 33.72 -50.51 -18.32
C GLU A 46 34.10 -49.03 -18.11
N ILE A 47 33.92 -48.18 -19.13
CA ILE A 47 33.71 -46.76 -18.93
C ILE A 47 32.26 -46.55 -18.43
N HIS A 48 31.88 -47.25 -17.35
CA HIS A 48 30.92 -46.66 -16.44
C HIS A 48 31.64 -45.49 -15.80
N SER A 49 31.64 -44.36 -16.53
CA SER A 49 32.05 -43.09 -15.97
C SER A 49 31.35 -42.97 -14.62
N PRO A 50 32.07 -42.70 -13.52
CA PRO A 50 31.43 -42.47 -12.23
C PRO A 50 30.45 -41.29 -12.28
N TYR A 51 30.54 -40.49 -13.35
CA TYR A 51 29.62 -39.41 -13.65
C TYR A 51 28.43 -39.94 -14.45
N PRO A 52 27.20 -39.65 -13.98
CA PRO A 52 26.00 -39.98 -14.72
C PRO A 52 26.06 -39.38 -16.12
N ASN A 53 25.41 -40.04 -17.08
CA ASN A 53 25.15 -39.48 -18.40
C ASN A 53 24.50 -38.10 -18.26
N ILE A 54 24.79 -37.19 -19.18
CA ILE A 54 24.32 -35.79 -19.12
C ILE A 54 22.78 -35.69 -19.13
N SER A 55 22.10 -36.73 -19.64
CA SER A 55 20.65 -36.77 -19.81
C SER A 55 19.84 -36.73 -18.50
N PRO A 56 20.08 -37.58 -17.48
CA PRO A 56 19.36 -37.49 -16.21
C PRO A 56 19.62 -36.21 -15.42
N LEU A 57 20.82 -35.61 -15.50
CA LEU A 57 21.11 -34.34 -14.81
C LEU A 57 20.23 -33.19 -15.30
N PHE A 58 19.94 -33.14 -16.60
CA PHE A 58 19.07 -32.10 -17.17
C PHE A 58 17.62 -32.24 -16.67
N GLN A 59 17.13 -33.48 -16.58
CA GLN A 59 15.78 -33.76 -16.09
C GLN A 59 15.63 -33.35 -14.62
N GLU A 60 16.62 -33.65 -13.77
CA GLU A 60 16.60 -33.22 -12.36
C GLU A 60 16.57 -31.69 -12.23
N ILE A 61 17.33 -30.96 -13.06
CA ILE A 61 17.33 -29.49 -13.07
C ILE A 61 15.97 -28.93 -13.51
N GLU A 62 15.33 -29.52 -14.54
CA GLU A 62 13.99 -29.11 -14.98
C GLU A 62 12.93 -29.36 -13.90
N GLU A 63 12.99 -30.52 -13.24
CA GLU A 63 12.10 -30.87 -12.14
C GLU A 63 12.30 -29.91 -10.94
N GLU A 64 13.53 -29.58 -10.57
CA GLU A 64 13.83 -28.60 -9.51
C GLU A 64 13.37 -27.17 -9.85
N GLN A 65 13.50 -26.75 -11.11
CA GLN A 65 12.96 -25.47 -11.59
C GLN A 65 11.43 -25.46 -11.54
N ALA A 66 10.77 -26.57 -11.90
CA ALA A 66 9.32 -26.71 -11.82
C ALA A 66 8.79 -26.68 -10.38
N VAL A 67 9.56 -27.21 -9.43
CA VAL A 67 9.26 -27.16 -7.98
C VAL A 67 9.54 -25.75 -7.41
N GLY A 68 10.17 -24.86 -8.17
CA GLY A 68 10.35 -23.45 -7.80
C GLY A 68 11.43 -23.21 -6.74
N LEU A 69 12.29 -24.22 -6.49
CA LEU A 69 13.40 -24.12 -5.56
C LEU A 69 14.53 -23.24 -6.13
N TYR A 70 14.73 -23.31 -7.45
CA TYR A 70 15.65 -22.44 -8.19
C TYR A 70 14.87 -21.50 -9.12
N ARG A 71 15.22 -20.21 -9.04
CA ARG A 71 14.77 -19.18 -9.98
C ARG A 71 15.98 -18.49 -10.58
N GLU A 72 15.88 -18.14 -11.86
CA GLU A 72 16.94 -17.39 -12.53
C GLU A 72 17.17 -16.03 -11.86
N TYR A 73 18.43 -15.69 -11.63
CA TYR A 73 18.80 -14.42 -10.98
C TYR A 73 18.19 -13.20 -11.70
N ASP A 74 18.21 -13.19 -13.03
CA ASP A 74 17.72 -12.07 -13.83
C ASP A 74 16.20 -11.87 -13.74
N THR A 75 15.43 -12.93 -13.48
CA THR A 75 13.98 -12.81 -13.28
C THR A 75 13.69 -12.19 -11.91
N CYS A 76 14.34 -12.68 -10.85
CA CYS A 76 14.26 -12.13 -9.50
C CYS A 76 14.65 -10.64 -9.45
N VAL A 77 15.71 -10.25 -10.17
CA VAL A 77 16.14 -8.83 -10.23
C VAL A 77 15.10 -7.96 -10.93
N ARG A 78 14.50 -8.44 -12.03
CA ARG A 78 13.43 -7.72 -12.73
C ARG A 78 12.19 -7.55 -11.86
N GLU A 79 11.76 -8.60 -11.17
CA GLU A 79 10.65 -8.56 -10.24
C GLU A 79 10.90 -7.58 -9.09
N MET A 80 12.09 -7.61 -8.49
CA MET A 80 12.47 -6.68 -7.43
C MET A 80 12.48 -5.22 -7.89
N LYS A 81 13.01 -4.95 -9.10
CA LYS A 81 12.96 -3.60 -9.69
C LYS A 81 11.53 -3.15 -9.95
N ALA A 82 10.69 -4.02 -10.51
CA ALA A 82 9.27 -3.72 -10.75
C ALA A 82 8.51 -3.47 -9.43
N LEU A 83 8.80 -4.24 -8.38
CA LEU A 83 8.22 -4.05 -7.06
C LEU A 83 8.66 -2.73 -6.42
N LYS A 84 9.94 -2.37 -6.53
CA LYS A 84 10.45 -1.08 -6.06
C LYS A 84 9.77 0.09 -6.77
N GLN A 85 9.70 0.06 -8.10
CA GLN A 85 9.02 1.08 -8.89
C GLN A 85 7.53 1.19 -8.52
N LYS A 86 6.85 0.06 -8.29
CA LYS A 86 5.46 0.07 -7.82
C LYS A 86 5.31 0.69 -6.43
N LYS A 87 6.26 0.47 -5.52
CA LYS A 87 6.27 1.10 -4.18
C LYS A 87 6.52 2.61 -4.29
N GLU A 88 7.56 3.00 -5.02
CA GLU A 88 7.90 4.41 -5.27
C GLU A 88 6.74 5.15 -5.95
N ALA A 89 6.06 4.54 -6.92
CA ALA A 89 4.90 5.13 -7.57
C ALA A 89 3.71 5.31 -6.59
N LYS A 90 3.48 4.35 -5.69
CA LYS A 90 2.45 4.47 -4.65
C LYS A 90 2.78 5.56 -3.63
N GLU A 91 4.04 5.65 -3.23
CA GLU A 91 4.53 6.69 -2.31
C GLU A 91 4.42 8.08 -2.96
N ALA A 92 4.83 8.21 -4.23
CA ALA A 92 4.70 9.45 -5.00
C ALA A 92 3.22 9.86 -5.16
N ALA A 93 2.32 8.91 -5.46
CA ALA A 93 0.89 9.19 -5.56
C ALA A 93 0.31 9.67 -4.22
N ARG A 94 0.70 9.03 -3.11
CA ARG A 94 0.28 9.44 -1.76
C ARG A 94 0.80 10.82 -1.39
N LEU A 95 2.05 11.14 -1.74
CA LEU A 95 2.64 12.46 -1.51
C LEU A 95 1.93 13.54 -2.32
N ALA A 96 1.63 13.28 -3.60
CA ALA A 96 0.89 14.21 -4.45
C ALA A 96 -0.55 14.46 -3.95
N GLU A 97 -1.19 13.46 -3.34
CA GLU A 97 -2.49 13.63 -2.71
C GLU A 97 -2.39 14.46 -1.42
N LEU A 98 -1.38 14.19 -0.58
CA LEU A 98 -1.12 14.98 0.63
C LEU A 98 -0.84 16.44 0.31
N GLU A 99 -0.07 16.73 -0.74
CA GLU A 99 0.25 18.08 -1.17
C GLU A 99 -1.02 18.86 -1.55
N LYS A 100 -1.91 18.26 -2.38
CA LYS A 100 -3.21 18.85 -2.72
C LYS A 100 -4.12 19.07 -1.51
N ASN A 101 -4.06 18.17 -0.53
CA ASN A 101 -4.82 18.32 0.70
C ASN A 101 -4.26 19.44 1.59
N LEU A 102 -2.93 19.60 1.62
CA LEU A 102 -2.24 20.63 2.37
C LEU A 102 -2.52 22.03 1.77
N GLU A 103 -2.56 22.16 0.45
CA GLU A 103 -2.97 23.39 -0.23
C GLU A 103 -4.40 23.81 0.13
N LYS A 104 -5.32 22.85 0.30
CA LYS A 104 -6.72 23.12 0.68
C LYS A 104 -6.92 23.30 2.18
N TYR A 105 -5.97 22.86 2.99
CA TYR A 105 -6.03 22.92 4.45
C TYR A 105 -6.30 24.33 5.01
N PRO A 106 -5.62 25.42 4.57
CA PRO A 106 -5.87 26.75 5.12
C PRO A 106 -7.30 27.24 4.86
N GLU A 107 -7.88 26.95 3.70
CA GLU A 107 -9.26 27.32 3.39
C GLU A 107 -10.26 26.57 4.27
N VAL A 108 -10.02 25.27 4.49
CA VAL A 108 -10.86 24.44 5.36
C VAL A 108 -10.76 24.91 6.81
N LEU A 109 -9.57 25.26 7.28
CA LEU A 109 -9.34 25.79 8.61
C LEU A 109 -10.11 27.10 8.82
N ALA A 110 -9.98 28.05 7.89
CA ALA A 110 -10.71 29.32 7.96
C ALA A 110 -12.24 29.14 7.98
N LYS A 111 -12.77 28.17 7.20
CA LYS A 111 -14.20 27.83 7.22
C LYS A 111 -14.63 27.24 8.57
N TYR A 112 -13.79 26.40 9.17
CA TYR A 112 -14.06 25.78 10.46
C TYR A 112 -14.04 26.80 11.59
N GLU A 113 -13.02 27.66 11.65
CA GLU A 113 -12.94 28.76 12.63
C GLU A 113 -14.12 29.72 12.49
N ALA A 114 -14.48 30.10 11.27
CA ALA A 114 -15.67 30.93 11.02
C ALA A 114 -16.97 30.23 11.47
N SER A 115 -17.06 28.91 11.32
CA SER A 115 -18.20 28.13 11.82
C SER A 115 -18.24 28.08 13.35
N GLN A 116 -17.09 27.94 14.01
CA GLN A 116 -17.00 27.95 15.47
C GLN A 116 -17.42 29.30 16.04
N ILE A 117 -16.91 30.40 15.47
CA ILE A 117 -17.28 31.76 15.89
C ILE A 117 -18.79 32.00 15.72
N LYS A 118 -19.41 31.49 14.64
CA LYS A 118 -20.86 31.58 14.45
C LYS A 118 -21.63 30.74 15.47
N ALA A 119 -21.16 29.53 15.77
CA ALA A 119 -21.78 28.65 16.75
C ALA A 119 -21.68 29.23 18.17
N GLU A 120 -20.54 29.83 18.53
CA GLU A 120 -20.35 30.55 19.80
C GLU A 120 -21.27 31.76 19.88
N LYS A 121 -21.29 32.62 18.86
CA LYS A 121 -22.22 33.76 18.82
C LYS A 121 -23.69 33.34 18.90
N GLU A 122 -24.09 32.28 18.22
CA GLU A 122 -25.47 31.78 18.30
C GLU A 122 -25.77 31.20 19.69
N ARG A 123 -24.80 30.58 20.36
CA ARG A 123 -24.94 30.13 21.75
C ARG A 123 -25.05 31.30 22.72
N ASP A 124 -24.20 32.31 22.57
CA ASP A 124 -24.21 33.53 23.37
C ASP A 124 -25.53 34.29 23.15
N GLU A 125 -25.99 34.41 21.91
CA GLU A 125 -27.29 35.03 21.57
C GLU A 125 -28.47 34.25 22.18
N LYS A 126 -28.42 32.91 22.18
CA LYS A 126 -29.43 32.08 22.83
C LYS A 126 -29.42 32.23 24.35
N GLU A 127 -28.25 32.35 24.96
CA GLU A 127 -28.09 32.58 26.39
C GLU A 127 -28.58 33.96 26.80
N ILE A 128 -28.18 35.01 26.07
CA ILE A 128 -28.67 36.39 26.23
C ILE A 128 -30.19 36.46 26.02
N ALA A 129 -30.74 35.79 25.00
CA ALA A 129 -32.18 35.75 24.77
C ALA A 129 -32.93 35.02 25.89
N LEU A 130 -32.34 33.96 26.47
CA LEU A 130 -32.90 33.26 27.62
C LEU A 130 -32.88 34.17 28.85
N GLU A 131 -31.76 34.83 29.14
CA GLU A 131 -31.63 35.78 30.26
C GLU A 131 -32.62 36.96 30.16
N ASN A 132 -32.77 37.54 28.97
CA ASN A 132 -33.73 38.62 28.74
C ASN A 132 -35.17 38.14 28.99
N ARG A 133 -35.53 36.94 28.51
CA ARG A 133 -36.85 36.34 28.78
C ARG A 133 -37.09 36.09 30.27
N ILE A 134 -36.08 35.64 31.00
CA ILE A 134 -36.17 35.44 32.46
C ILE A 134 -36.41 36.77 33.17
N ARG A 135 -35.66 37.81 32.79
CA ARG A 135 -35.78 39.14 33.39
C ARG A 135 -37.16 39.75 33.14
N GLU A 136 -37.69 39.64 31.94
CA GLU A 136 -39.03 40.13 31.60
C GLU A 136 -40.14 39.44 32.41
N ILE A 137 -40.06 38.13 32.60
CA ILE A 137 -41.04 37.39 33.41
C ILE A 137 -40.88 37.73 34.89
N GLN A 138 -39.65 37.90 35.37
CA GLN A 138 -39.38 38.32 36.74
C GLN A 138 -39.94 39.73 37.02
N GLU A 139 -39.80 40.67 36.08
CA GLU A 139 -40.33 42.03 36.19
C GLU A 139 -41.86 42.05 36.15
N TYR A 140 -42.48 41.20 35.33
CA TYR A 140 -43.94 41.10 35.22
C TYR A 140 -44.60 40.39 36.42
N PHE A 141 -44.05 39.27 36.88
CA PHE A 141 -44.64 38.45 37.95
C PHE A 141 -44.07 38.73 39.34
N GLY A 142 -42.94 39.44 39.45
CA GLY A 142 -42.34 39.85 40.73
C GLY A 142 -41.62 38.75 41.53
N TYR A 143 -41.59 37.51 41.02
CA TYR A 143 -40.91 36.37 41.65
C TYR A 143 -39.88 35.75 40.72
N TRP A 144 -38.79 35.23 41.28
CA TRP A 144 -37.78 34.50 40.52
C TRP A 144 -38.30 33.09 40.17
N MET A 145 -38.20 32.72 38.89
CA MET A 145 -38.75 31.49 38.32
C MET A 145 -37.68 30.81 37.44
N ASP A 146 -37.55 29.49 37.55
CA ASP A 146 -36.58 28.73 36.78
C ASP A 146 -36.98 28.60 35.30
N PRO A 147 -36.05 28.73 34.34
CA PRO A 147 -36.36 28.67 32.90
C PRO A 147 -36.71 27.27 32.41
N LYS A 148 -36.42 26.25 33.22
CA LYS A 148 -36.71 24.83 32.94
C LYS A 148 -38.04 24.38 33.55
N ASP A 149 -38.71 25.24 34.32
CA ASP A 149 -40.01 24.92 34.90
C ASP A 149 -41.09 25.01 33.79
N PRO A 150 -41.92 23.99 33.59
CA PRO A 150 -43.02 24.02 32.62
C PRO A 150 -44.01 25.19 32.83
N ARG A 151 -44.05 25.78 34.04
CA ARG A 151 -44.83 26.99 34.34
C ARG A 151 -44.29 28.25 33.65
N PHE A 152 -42.99 28.30 33.33
CA PHE A 152 -42.37 29.44 32.65
C PHE A 152 -43.01 29.69 31.28
N GLU A 153 -43.27 28.63 30.51
CA GLU A 153 -43.87 28.73 29.19
C GLU A 153 -45.34 29.16 29.23
N VAL A 154 -46.09 28.69 30.24
CA VAL A 154 -47.48 29.12 30.49
C VAL A 154 -47.53 30.61 30.84
N MET A 155 -46.59 31.09 31.66
CA MET A 155 -46.51 32.49 32.09
C MET A 155 -46.08 33.43 30.96
N LEU A 156 -45.17 32.99 30.09
CA LEU A 156 -44.80 33.72 28.87
C LEU A 156 -46.01 33.91 27.94
N GLN A 157 -46.78 32.84 27.72
CA GLN A 157 -47.99 32.89 26.90
C GLN A 157 -49.06 33.82 27.49
N GLN A 158 -49.20 33.87 28.82
CA GLN A 158 -50.12 34.81 29.48
C GLN A 158 -49.72 36.27 29.25
N LYS A 159 -48.43 36.61 29.39
CA LYS A 159 -47.91 37.95 29.08
C LYS A 159 -48.18 38.35 27.63
N GLU A 160 -47.83 37.51 26.66
CA GLU A 160 -48.04 37.82 25.23
C GLU A 160 -49.51 38.05 24.88
N GLN A 161 -50.43 37.31 25.52
CA GLN A 161 -51.86 37.49 25.33
C GLN A 161 -52.35 38.80 25.94
N GLU A 162 -51.81 39.21 27.09
CA GLU A 162 -52.15 40.49 27.70
C GLU A 162 -51.59 41.68 26.90
N GLU A 163 -50.35 41.63 26.42
CA GLU A 163 -49.79 42.66 25.54
C GLU A 163 -50.56 42.77 24.22
N LYS A 164 -50.98 41.65 23.62
CA LYS A 164 -51.85 41.66 22.42
C LYS A 164 -53.20 42.28 22.72
N LYS A 165 -53.80 42.00 23.88
CA LYS A 165 -55.06 42.63 24.30
C LYS A 165 -54.87 44.12 24.54
N VAL A 166 -53.80 44.53 25.22
CA VAL A 166 -53.47 45.94 25.49
C VAL A 166 -53.16 46.70 24.19
N ALA A 167 -52.42 46.11 23.26
CA ALA A 167 -52.15 46.68 21.94
C ALA A 167 -53.43 46.81 21.10
N ASN A 168 -54.31 45.80 21.12
CA ASN A 168 -55.61 45.87 20.46
C ASN A 168 -56.48 46.97 21.07
N VAL A 169 -56.53 47.07 22.40
CA VAL A 169 -57.27 48.13 23.10
C VAL A 169 -56.65 49.50 22.83
N HIS A 170 -55.32 49.62 22.76
CA HIS A 170 -54.61 50.85 22.42
C HIS A 170 -54.89 51.29 20.98
N ASN A 171 -54.86 50.37 20.02
CA ASN A 171 -55.19 50.63 18.60
C ASN A 171 -56.67 51.01 18.42
N ILE A 172 -57.57 50.35 19.14
CA ILE A 172 -58.99 50.70 19.16
C ILE A 172 -59.17 52.10 19.74
N LYS A 173 -58.57 52.40 20.90
CA LYS A 173 -58.67 53.70 21.57
C LYS A 173 -58.05 54.83 20.74
N ALA A 174 -56.93 54.57 20.06
CA ALA A 174 -56.32 55.49 19.10
C ALA A 174 -57.28 55.76 17.93
N GLY A 175 -57.85 54.72 17.32
CA GLY A 175 -58.87 54.84 16.25
C GLY A 175 -60.13 55.60 16.67
N TYR A 176 -60.63 55.38 17.88
CA TYR A 176 -61.75 56.14 18.46
C TYR A 176 -61.38 57.61 18.73
N HIS A 177 -60.12 57.93 19.03
CA HIS A 177 -59.65 59.31 19.19
C HIS A 177 -59.57 60.06 17.84
N ILE A 178 -59.17 59.39 16.76
CA ILE A 178 -59.16 60.00 15.40
C ILE A 178 -60.60 60.22 14.89
N HIS A 179 -61.54 59.33 15.22
CA HIS A 179 -62.94 59.49 14.85
C HIS A 179 -63.68 60.58 15.65
N ASN A 180 -63.33 60.80 16.93
CA ASN A 180 -63.93 61.84 17.76
C ASN A 180 -63.31 63.24 17.61
N LEU A 181 -62.21 63.39 16.88
CA LEU A 181 -61.66 64.69 16.49
C LEU A 181 -62.23 65.22 15.15
N ASN A 182 -63.10 64.45 14.49
CA ASN A 182 -63.67 64.79 13.18
C ASN A 182 -65.19 65.06 13.20
N PHE A 183 -65.81 65.25 14.37
CA PHE A 183 -67.22 65.60 14.47
C PHE A 183 -67.54 66.35 15.78
N PRO A 184 -68.24 67.50 15.75
CA PRO A 184 -68.22 68.61 14.78
C PRO A 184 -67.51 69.87 15.31
#